data_AF-A0A453APL4-F1
#
_entry.id   AF-A0A453APL4-F1
#
_cell.length_a   1.000
_cell.length_b   1.000
_cell.length_c   1.000
_cell.angle_alpha   90.00
_cell.angle_beta   90.00
_cell.angle_gamma   90.00
#
_symmetry.space_group_name_H-M   'P 1'
#
loop_
_entity.id
_entity.type
_entity.pdbx_description
1 polymer ?
#
loop_
_entity_poly.entity_id
_entity_poly.type
_entity_poly.pdbx_seq_one_letter_code
_entity_poly.pdbx_strand_id
1 'polypeptide(L)'
;CKQTVSCADILTVAARDSVVALGGPSWTVPLGRRDSTNANEAAANSDLPPPFFDLVNLTQSFGDKGFTVTDMVALSGAHTIGQAQCQNFRDRLYNETNINSGFATSLKANCPQPTGSGDRNLANLDVSTPYSFDNAYYSNLKSQKGLLHSDQVLFTGTGGGTDNTVNNFASNPAAFSSAFASAMVKMGNLSPLTGSQGQVRLSCSKVN
;
A
#
# COMPACT_ATOMS: atom_id res chain seq x y z
N CYS A 1 11.88 26.58 -13.61
CA CYS A 1 12.91 25.53 -13.52
C CYS A 1 12.82 24.57 -14.73
N LYS A 2 13.23 25.02 -15.94
CA LYS A 2 13.20 24.15 -17.13
C LYS A 2 14.20 23.00 -16.98
N GLN A 3 13.80 21.76 -17.31
CA GLN A 3 14.65 20.56 -17.25
C GLN A 3 15.39 20.36 -15.92
N THR A 4 14.75 20.71 -14.80
CA THR A 4 15.39 20.67 -13.47
C THR A 4 14.85 19.55 -12.59
N VAL A 5 13.53 19.31 -12.61
CA VAL A 5 12.87 18.34 -11.72
C VAL A 5 12.61 17.05 -12.48
N SER A 6 13.09 15.92 -11.95
CA SER A 6 12.88 14.60 -12.55
C SER A 6 11.47 14.07 -12.28
N CYS A 7 11.01 13.15 -13.12
CA CYS A 7 9.74 12.46 -12.91
C CYS A 7 9.75 11.61 -11.64
N ALA A 8 10.90 11.01 -11.30
CA ALA A 8 11.08 10.26 -10.06
C ALA A 8 10.87 11.14 -8.81
N ASP A 9 11.38 12.38 -8.81
CA ASP A 9 11.14 13.32 -7.72
C ASP A 9 9.71 13.85 -7.69
N ILE A 10 9.09 14.10 -8.85
CA ILE A 10 7.66 14.47 -8.95
C ILE A 10 6.80 13.40 -8.28
N LEU A 11 7.01 12.12 -8.60
CA LEU A 11 6.23 11.02 -8.01
C LEU A 11 6.38 10.97 -6.48
N THR A 12 7.61 11.14 -5.98
CA THR A 12 7.88 11.08 -4.54
C THR A 12 7.25 12.26 -3.79
N VAL A 13 7.29 13.47 -4.35
CA VAL A 13 6.63 14.65 -3.78
C VAL A 13 5.11 14.51 -3.84
N ALA A 14 4.57 14.08 -4.98
CA ALA A 14 3.14 13.88 -5.15
C ALA A 14 2.59 12.86 -4.14
N ALA A 15 3.30 11.75 -3.89
CA ALA A 15 2.92 10.78 -2.88
C ALA A 15 2.80 11.40 -1.47
N ARG A 16 3.77 12.24 -1.07
CA ARG A 16 3.72 12.95 0.21
C ARG A 16 2.56 13.93 0.26
N ASP A 17 2.41 14.76 -0.77
CA ASP A 17 1.37 15.79 -0.82
C ASP A 17 -0.04 15.19 -0.85
N SER A 18 -0.25 14.04 -1.53
CA SER A 18 -1.52 13.32 -1.52
C SER A 18 -1.89 12.81 -0.12
N VAL A 19 -0.93 12.27 0.63
CA VAL A 19 -1.18 11.81 2.01
C VAL A 19 -1.55 13.00 2.91
N VAL A 20 -0.82 14.10 2.82
CA VAL A 20 -1.11 15.33 3.58
C VAL A 20 -2.47 15.92 3.22
N ALA A 21 -2.81 15.95 1.94
CA ALA A 21 -4.11 16.47 1.47
C ALA A 21 -5.30 15.66 2.00
N LEU A 22 -5.08 14.39 2.34
CA LEU A 22 -6.09 13.50 2.92
C LEU A 22 -6.00 13.41 4.46
N GLY A 23 -5.24 14.30 5.11
CA GLY A 23 -5.14 14.42 6.57
C GLY A 23 -4.05 13.59 7.23
N GLY A 24 -3.21 12.92 6.44
CA GLY A 24 -2.12 12.08 6.93
C GLY A 24 -0.85 12.86 7.32
N PRO A 25 0.21 12.15 7.75
CA PRO A 25 1.46 12.78 8.15
C PRO A 25 2.17 13.44 6.98
N SER A 26 2.92 14.50 7.28
CA SER A 26 3.93 15.04 6.37
C SER A 26 5.31 14.46 6.71
N TRP A 27 6.19 14.41 5.72
CA TRP A 27 7.61 14.12 5.90
C TRP A 27 8.45 14.96 4.94
N THR A 28 9.73 15.13 5.28
CA THR A 28 10.71 15.73 4.38
C THR A 28 11.05 14.72 3.30
N VAL A 29 10.79 15.07 2.04
CA VAL A 29 11.14 14.23 0.89
C VAL A 29 12.59 14.52 0.47
N PRO A 30 13.52 13.54 0.55
CA PRO A 30 14.83 13.69 -0.08
C PRO A 30 14.65 13.80 -1.59
N LEU A 31 15.33 14.74 -2.24
CA LEU A 31 15.26 14.99 -3.70
C LEU A 31 16.63 14.75 -4.35
N GLY A 32 16.66 14.77 -5.69
CA GLY A 32 17.86 14.56 -6.49
C GLY A 32 17.86 13.25 -7.27
N ARG A 33 16.72 12.55 -7.34
CA ARG A 33 16.59 11.35 -8.18
C ARG A 33 16.65 11.74 -9.65
N ARG A 34 17.10 10.79 -10.47
CA ARG A 34 17.10 10.90 -11.92
C ARG A 34 16.27 9.79 -12.54
N ASP A 35 15.76 10.07 -13.73
CA ASP A 35 14.87 9.20 -14.45
C ASP A 35 15.66 8.13 -15.22
N SER A 36 15.16 6.91 -15.21
CA SER A 36 15.72 5.80 -16.00
C SER A 36 15.62 6.07 -17.51
N THR A 37 16.32 5.26 -18.30
CA THR A 37 16.18 5.19 -19.77
C THR A 37 15.49 3.90 -20.23
N ASN A 38 15.08 3.06 -19.29
CA ASN A 38 14.44 1.77 -19.54
C ASN A 38 13.29 1.52 -18.53
N ALA A 39 12.54 0.46 -18.78
CA ALA A 39 11.55 -0.11 -17.87
C ALA A 39 11.82 -1.62 -17.75
N ASN A 40 11.32 -2.24 -16.68
CA ASN A 40 11.51 -3.66 -16.43
C ASN A 40 10.19 -4.34 -16.05
N GLU A 41 9.50 -4.89 -17.04
CA GLU A 41 8.22 -5.59 -16.86
C GLU A 41 8.39 -6.87 -16.04
N ALA A 42 9.45 -7.64 -16.29
CA ALA A 42 9.71 -8.87 -15.56
C ALA A 42 9.86 -8.61 -14.05
N ALA A 43 10.63 -7.57 -13.68
CA ALA A 43 10.76 -7.16 -12.28
C ALA A 43 9.44 -6.65 -11.70
N ALA A 44 8.62 -5.93 -12.46
CA ALA A 44 7.29 -5.51 -11.98
C ALA A 44 6.41 -6.72 -11.63
N ASN A 45 6.46 -7.78 -12.45
CA ASN A 45 5.68 -9.01 -12.23
C ASN A 45 6.24 -9.88 -11.09
N SER A 46 7.55 -9.83 -10.81
CA SER A 46 8.18 -10.63 -9.75
C SER A 46 8.24 -9.93 -8.40
N ASP A 47 8.45 -8.61 -8.37
CA ASP A 47 8.83 -7.89 -7.17
C ASP A 47 7.65 -7.26 -6.44
N LEU A 48 6.53 -7.00 -7.13
CA LEU A 48 5.35 -6.39 -6.53
C LEU A 48 4.49 -7.45 -5.82
N PRO A 49 4.20 -7.30 -4.51
CA PRO A 49 3.41 -8.28 -3.78
C PRO A 49 1.95 -8.27 -4.26
N PRO A 50 1.38 -9.41 -4.66
CA PRO A 50 -0.02 -9.52 -5.02
C PRO A 50 -0.93 -9.56 -3.79
N PRO A 51 -2.24 -9.27 -3.93
CA PRO A 51 -3.15 -9.14 -2.80
C PRO A 51 -3.42 -10.45 -2.05
N PHE A 52 -3.02 -11.60 -2.61
CA PHE A 52 -3.24 -12.95 -2.07
C PHE A 52 -2.03 -13.53 -1.31
N PHE A 53 -0.94 -12.77 -1.13
CA PHE A 53 0.18 -13.24 -0.32
C PHE A 53 -0.20 -13.41 1.15
N ASP A 54 0.27 -14.52 1.73
CA ASP A 54 0.27 -14.72 3.17
C ASP A 54 1.34 -13.86 3.87
N LEU A 55 1.34 -13.86 5.20
CA LEU A 55 2.26 -13.05 6.00
C LEU A 55 3.74 -13.38 5.73
N VAL A 56 4.07 -14.64 5.46
CA VAL A 56 5.46 -15.08 5.21
C VAL A 56 5.94 -14.51 3.88
N ASN A 57 5.14 -14.64 2.82
CA ASN A 57 5.48 -14.13 1.50
C ASN A 57 5.51 -12.60 1.45
N LEU A 58 4.59 -11.92 2.17
CA LEU A 58 4.64 -10.46 2.34
C LEU A 58 5.93 -10.03 3.05
N THR A 59 6.27 -10.70 4.16
CA THR A 59 7.48 -10.38 4.93
C THR A 59 8.74 -10.57 4.09
N GLN A 60 8.80 -11.66 3.31
CA GLN A 60 9.93 -11.92 2.41
C GLN A 60 10.03 -10.86 1.31
N SER A 61 8.92 -10.56 0.61
CA SER A 61 8.89 -9.59 -0.48
C SER A 61 9.34 -8.19 -0.04
N PHE A 62 8.90 -7.73 1.15
CA PHE A 62 9.37 -6.47 1.73
C PHE A 62 10.83 -6.58 2.22
N GLY A 63 11.21 -7.70 2.83
CA GLY A 63 12.57 -7.99 3.28
C GLY A 63 13.61 -7.96 2.15
N ASP A 64 13.25 -8.45 0.96
CA ASP A 64 14.08 -8.42 -0.25
C ASP A 64 14.37 -7.00 -0.73
N LYS A 65 13.53 -6.02 -0.33
CA LYS A 65 13.74 -4.58 -0.56
C LYS A 65 14.35 -3.88 0.67
N GLY A 66 14.78 -4.62 1.68
CA GLY A 66 15.41 -4.12 2.89
C GLY A 66 14.46 -3.53 3.92
N PHE A 67 13.15 -3.79 3.82
CA PHE A 67 12.17 -3.35 4.80
C PHE A 67 12.06 -4.31 5.98
N THR A 68 11.79 -3.76 7.16
CA THR A 68 11.45 -4.55 8.35
C THR A 68 9.98 -4.96 8.33
N VAL A 69 9.60 -5.91 9.19
CA VAL A 69 8.18 -6.25 9.41
C VAL A 69 7.36 -5.01 9.82
N THR A 70 7.92 -4.12 10.65
CA THR A 70 7.23 -2.88 11.05
C THR A 70 7.07 -1.92 9.87
N ASP A 71 8.07 -1.80 8.99
CA ASP A 71 7.95 -1.00 7.77
C ASP A 71 6.84 -1.56 6.87
N MET A 72 6.78 -2.88 6.69
CA MET A 72 5.73 -3.55 5.91
C MET A 72 4.33 -3.24 6.48
N VAL A 73 4.10 -3.46 7.78
CA VAL A 73 2.81 -3.18 8.42
C VAL A 73 2.43 -1.69 8.34
N ALA A 74 3.43 -0.80 8.46
CA ALA A 74 3.20 0.63 8.30
C ALA A 74 2.79 0.97 6.86
N LEU A 75 3.52 0.49 5.85
CA LEU A 75 3.24 0.75 4.44
C LEU A 75 1.91 0.12 3.98
N SER A 76 1.52 -1.05 4.50
CA SER A 76 0.17 -1.60 4.28
C SER A 76 -0.93 -0.66 4.78
N GLY A 77 -0.64 0.18 5.79
CA GLY A 77 -1.55 1.23 6.25
C GLY A 77 -1.93 2.26 5.18
N ALA A 78 -1.22 2.33 4.04
CA ALA A 78 -1.65 3.12 2.89
C ALA A 78 -3.05 2.72 2.38
N HIS A 79 -3.49 1.48 2.65
CA HIS A 79 -4.85 0.99 2.36
C HIS A 79 -5.94 1.63 3.26
N THR A 80 -5.60 2.58 4.13
CA THR A 80 -6.60 3.46 4.80
C THR A 80 -7.36 4.35 3.82
N ILE A 81 -6.89 4.49 2.57
CA ILE A 81 -7.55 5.24 1.50
C ILE A 81 -7.56 4.44 0.19
N GLY A 82 -8.42 4.84 -0.73
CA GLY A 82 -8.47 4.27 -2.08
C GLY A 82 -9.37 3.04 -2.20
N GLN A 83 -9.27 2.36 -3.34
CA GLN A 83 -10.22 1.33 -3.74
C GLN A 83 -9.50 0.15 -4.40
N ALA A 84 -10.08 -1.04 -4.28
CA ALA A 84 -9.67 -2.24 -4.99
C ALA A 84 -10.78 -2.75 -5.90
N GLN A 85 -10.37 -3.37 -7.00
CA GLN A 85 -11.28 -4.07 -7.91
C GLN A 85 -11.69 -5.43 -7.31
N CYS A 86 -12.94 -5.85 -7.54
CA CYS A 86 -13.52 -7.10 -7.07
C CYS A 86 -12.63 -8.32 -7.34
N GLN A 87 -11.99 -8.39 -8.51
CA GLN A 87 -11.08 -9.48 -8.85
C GLN A 87 -9.93 -9.68 -7.83
N ASN A 88 -9.53 -8.63 -7.10
CA ASN A 88 -8.41 -8.68 -6.16
C ASN A 88 -8.80 -9.19 -4.77
N PHE A 89 -10.10 -9.28 -4.46
CA PHE A 89 -10.59 -9.72 -3.14
C PHE A 89 -11.71 -10.76 -3.21
N ARG A 90 -12.16 -11.15 -4.42
CA ARG A 90 -13.23 -12.12 -4.61
C ARG A 90 -12.95 -13.45 -3.92
N ASP A 91 -11.74 -13.99 -4.08
CA ASP A 91 -11.41 -15.30 -3.49
C ASP A 91 -11.54 -15.26 -1.97
N ARG A 92 -11.05 -14.19 -1.34
CA ARG A 92 -11.26 -13.94 0.08
C ARG A 92 -12.74 -13.84 0.44
N LEU A 93 -13.50 -13.04 -0.32
CA LEU A 93 -14.91 -12.77 -0.05
C LEU A 93 -15.79 -14.04 -0.01
N TYR A 94 -15.42 -15.06 -0.78
CA TYR A 94 -16.22 -16.29 -0.93
C TYR A 94 -15.60 -17.53 -0.27
N ASN A 95 -14.28 -17.59 -0.08
CA ASN A 95 -13.60 -18.81 0.36
C ASN A 95 -12.92 -18.67 1.74
N GLU A 96 -12.73 -17.47 2.27
CA GLU A 96 -12.11 -17.28 3.60
C GLU A 96 -13.13 -17.21 4.73
N THR A 97 -12.72 -17.63 5.92
CA THR A 97 -13.56 -17.68 7.13
C THR A 97 -13.24 -16.60 8.15
N ASN A 98 -12.09 -15.94 8.02
CA ASN A 98 -11.61 -14.83 8.85
C ASN A 98 -12.04 -13.46 8.28
N ILE A 99 -13.27 -13.38 7.77
CA ILE A 99 -13.90 -12.15 7.30
C ILE A 99 -15.21 -11.94 8.05
N ASN A 100 -15.45 -10.71 8.51
CA ASN A 100 -16.71 -10.37 9.16
C ASN A 100 -17.90 -10.63 8.22
N SER A 101 -18.86 -11.43 8.66
CA SER A 101 -19.96 -11.92 7.80
C SER A 101 -20.86 -10.80 7.26
N GLY A 102 -21.12 -9.76 8.07
CA GLY A 102 -21.88 -8.59 7.65
C GLY A 102 -21.13 -7.77 6.60
N PHE A 103 -19.83 -7.56 6.81
CA PHE A 103 -18.96 -6.89 5.84
C PHE A 103 -18.89 -7.66 4.52
N ALA A 104 -18.64 -8.98 4.57
CA ALA A 104 -18.66 -9.85 3.39
C ALA A 104 -19.99 -9.73 2.63
N THR A 105 -21.13 -9.83 3.34
CA THR A 105 -22.45 -9.74 2.73
C THR A 105 -22.66 -8.39 2.03
N SER A 106 -22.18 -7.29 2.60
CA SER A 106 -22.30 -5.95 2.00
C SER A 106 -21.56 -5.81 0.67
N LEU A 107 -20.49 -6.59 0.46
CA LEU A 107 -19.68 -6.54 -0.76
C LEU A 107 -20.23 -7.42 -1.89
N LYS A 108 -20.94 -8.51 -1.56
CA LYS A 108 -21.40 -9.53 -2.54
C LYS A 108 -22.30 -8.98 -3.64
N ALA A 109 -23.13 -7.97 -3.33
CA ALA A 109 -23.99 -7.34 -4.33
C ALA A 109 -23.18 -6.64 -5.44
N ASN A 110 -22.02 -6.07 -5.08
CA ASN A 110 -21.13 -5.36 -6.00
C ASN A 110 -19.94 -6.22 -6.48
N CYS A 111 -19.74 -7.42 -5.93
CA CYS A 111 -18.67 -8.32 -6.30
C CYS A 111 -19.22 -9.75 -6.47
N PRO A 112 -19.81 -10.08 -7.63
CA PRO A 112 -20.40 -11.40 -7.88
C PRO A 112 -19.37 -12.54 -7.79
N GLN A 113 -19.84 -13.72 -7.40
CA GLN A 113 -19.02 -14.92 -7.22
C GLN A 113 -18.39 -15.46 -8.52
N PRO A 114 -19.08 -15.49 -9.68
CA PRO A 114 -18.45 -15.98 -10.90
C PRO A 114 -17.32 -15.06 -11.35
N THR A 115 -16.12 -15.61 -11.54
CA THR A 115 -14.99 -14.92 -12.19
C THR A 115 -15.40 -14.40 -13.56
N GLY A 116 -14.98 -13.19 -13.93
CA GLY A 116 -15.44 -12.52 -15.15
C GLY A 116 -16.67 -11.63 -14.95
N SER A 117 -17.39 -11.77 -13.83
CA SER A 117 -18.56 -10.95 -13.50
C SER A 117 -18.21 -9.86 -12.49
N GLY A 118 -18.37 -8.60 -12.91
CA GLY A 118 -18.10 -7.45 -12.04
C GLY A 118 -16.63 -7.30 -11.61
N ASP A 119 -15.66 -7.91 -12.33
CA ASP A 119 -14.23 -7.90 -11.96
C ASP A 119 -13.71 -6.49 -11.65
N ARG A 120 -14.13 -5.50 -12.43
CA ARG A 120 -13.71 -4.09 -12.31
C ARG A 120 -14.51 -3.27 -11.29
N ASN A 121 -15.52 -3.86 -10.65
CA ASN A 121 -16.31 -3.16 -9.64
C ASN A 121 -15.42 -2.82 -8.45
N LEU A 122 -15.57 -1.59 -7.94
CA LEU A 122 -14.71 -1.05 -6.91
C LEU A 122 -15.33 -1.21 -5.52
N ALA A 123 -14.48 -1.51 -4.54
CA ALA A 123 -14.79 -1.40 -3.12
C ALA A 123 -13.69 -0.60 -2.43
N ASN A 124 -14.05 0.16 -1.40
CA ASN A 124 -13.08 0.92 -0.62
C ASN A 124 -12.19 -0.02 0.19
N LEU A 125 -10.88 0.24 0.19
CA LEU A 125 -9.91 -0.52 1.00
C LEU A 125 -10.18 -0.32 2.51
N ASP A 126 -10.59 0.89 2.89
CA ASP A 126 -11.09 1.23 4.22
C ASP A 126 -12.60 1.45 4.19
N VAL A 127 -13.35 0.63 4.94
CA VAL A 127 -14.81 0.74 5.04
C VAL A 127 -15.28 1.80 6.03
N SER A 128 -14.40 2.24 6.94
CA SER A 128 -14.70 3.17 8.02
C SER A 128 -14.49 4.63 7.59
N THR A 129 -13.35 4.94 6.96
CA THR A 129 -12.96 6.31 6.57
C THR A 129 -12.31 6.36 5.18
N PRO A 130 -13.05 5.99 4.11
CA PRO A 130 -12.48 5.70 2.77
C PRO A 130 -11.70 6.83 2.09
N TYR A 131 -11.84 8.06 2.57
CA TYR A 131 -11.26 9.27 1.99
C TYR A 131 -10.39 10.05 2.99
N SER A 132 -9.99 9.44 4.10
CA SER A 132 -9.14 10.06 5.12
C SER A 132 -7.96 9.17 5.41
N PHE A 133 -6.76 9.75 5.41
CA PHE A 133 -5.54 9.04 5.75
C PHE A 133 -5.40 9.00 7.27
N ASP A 134 -5.86 7.92 7.89
CA ASP A 134 -5.85 7.73 9.33
C ASP A 134 -5.48 6.28 9.71
N ASN A 135 -5.74 5.86 10.94
CA ASN A 135 -5.41 4.53 11.43
C ASN A 135 -6.63 3.57 11.49
N ALA A 136 -7.77 3.93 10.88
CA ALA A 136 -8.98 3.12 10.85
C ALA A 136 -8.76 1.78 10.13
N TYR A 137 -7.86 1.74 9.15
CA TYR A 137 -7.36 0.52 8.51
C TYR A 137 -7.04 -0.58 9.55
N TYR A 138 -6.26 -0.26 10.58
CA TYR A 138 -5.88 -1.23 11.61
C TYR A 138 -7.06 -1.63 12.52
N SER A 139 -7.99 -0.70 12.78
CA SER A 139 -9.23 -1.01 13.51
C SER A 139 -10.15 -1.95 12.71
N ASN A 140 -10.16 -1.82 11.38
CA ASN A 140 -10.86 -2.73 10.49
C ASN A 140 -10.26 -4.13 10.55
N LEU A 141 -8.93 -4.28 10.52
CA LEU A 141 -8.27 -5.59 10.62
C LEU A 141 -8.68 -6.34 11.90
N LYS A 142 -8.69 -5.62 13.04
CA LYS A 142 -9.13 -6.15 14.34
C LYS A 142 -10.58 -6.63 14.35
N SER A 143 -11.40 -6.05 13.47
CA SER A 143 -12.82 -6.40 13.31
C SER A 143 -13.08 -7.39 12.17
N GLN A 144 -12.02 -8.00 11.62
CA GLN A 144 -12.07 -8.88 10.42
C GLN A 144 -12.64 -8.19 9.17
N LYS A 145 -12.39 -6.89 9.05
CA LYS A 145 -12.84 -6.03 7.94
C LYS A 145 -11.69 -5.54 7.05
N GLY A 146 -10.51 -6.18 7.08
CA GLY A 146 -9.54 -5.99 5.98
C GLY A 146 -10.20 -6.39 4.67
N LEU A 147 -9.91 -5.72 3.54
CA LEU A 147 -10.55 -6.05 2.27
C LEU A 147 -9.83 -7.19 1.56
N LEU A 148 -8.51 -7.05 1.41
CA LEU A 148 -7.66 -8.02 0.73
C LEU A 148 -7.25 -9.14 1.69
N HIS A 149 -6.84 -10.28 1.13
CA HIS A 149 -6.21 -11.36 1.91
C HIS A 149 -4.95 -10.85 2.62
N SER A 150 -4.06 -10.21 1.86
CA SER A 150 -2.84 -9.56 2.35
C SER A 150 -3.07 -8.51 3.45
N ASP A 151 -4.26 -7.91 3.52
CA ASP A 151 -4.61 -7.03 4.65
C ASP A 151 -4.89 -7.86 5.91
N GLN A 152 -5.77 -8.86 5.78
CA GLN A 152 -6.26 -9.59 6.94
C GLN A 152 -5.21 -10.51 7.56
N VAL A 153 -4.23 -10.98 6.78
CA VAL A 153 -3.10 -11.78 7.32
C VAL A 153 -2.21 -11.00 8.28
N LEU A 154 -2.29 -9.66 8.30
CA LEU A 154 -1.56 -8.84 9.26
C LEU A 154 -2.15 -8.93 10.68
N PHE A 155 -3.37 -9.44 10.84
CA PHE A 155 -4.00 -9.59 12.14
C PHE A 155 -4.78 -10.89 12.26
N THR A 156 -4.27 -11.82 13.08
CA THR A 156 -4.95 -13.08 13.42
C THR A 156 -5.68 -13.01 14.76
N GLY A 157 -5.29 -12.09 15.64
CA GLY A 157 -5.84 -11.96 16.99
C GLY A 157 -5.32 -13.02 17.96
N THR A 158 -4.29 -13.78 17.60
CA THR A 158 -3.67 -14.82 18.44
C THR A 158 -2.46 -14.32 19.21
N GLY A 159 -2.08 -13.05 19.06
CA GLY A 159 -0.91 -12.43 19.71
C GLY A 159 0.43 -12.75 19.04
N GLY A 160 0.40 -13.41 17.87
CA GLY A 160 1.59 -13.78 17.09
C GLY A 160 1.79 -12.88 15.86
N GLY A 161 2.90 -13.08 15.15
CA GLY A 161 3.19 -12.38 13.90
C GLY A 161 3.21 -10.85 14.07
N THR A 162 2.31 -10.16 13.37
CA THR A 162 2.20 -8.70 13.31
C THR A 162 1.14 -8.11 14.23
N ASP A 163 0.43 -8.94 15.02
CA ASP A 163 -0.69 -8.51 15.87
C ASP A 163 -0.33 -7.35 16.80
N ASN A 164 0.86 -7.38 17.41
CA ASN A 164 1.31 -6.33 18.32
C ASN A 164 1.51 -4.99 17.61
N THR A 165 2.05 -5.00 16.39
CA THR A 165 2.22 -3.79 15.58
C THR A 165 0.87 -3.23 15.15
N VAL A 166 -0.05 -4.08 14.69
CA VAL A 166 -1.42 -3.68 14.35
C VAL A 166 -2.15 -3.10 15.57
N ASN A 167 -2.05 -3.73 16.74
CA ASN A 167 -2.66 -3.23 17.97
C ASN A 167 -2.10 -1.85 18.38
N ASN A 168 -0.78 -1.66 18.27
CA ASN A 168 -0.15 -0.38 18.54
C ASN A 168 -0.66 0.70 17.56
N PHE A 169 -0.63 0.44 16.26
CA PHE A 169 -1.09 1.41 15.27
C PHE A 169 -2.60 1.72 15.37
N ALA A 170 -3.44 0.73 15.68
CA ALA A 170 -4.87 0.93 15.92
C ALA A 170 -5.16 1.80 17.15
N SER A 171 -4.35 1.71 18.21
CA SER A 171 -4.55 2.47 19.46
C SER A 171 -3.79 3.79 19.52
N ASN A 172 -2.79 3.97 18.66
CA ASN A 172 -1.91 5.12 18.64
C ASN A 172 -1.70 5.65 17.21
N PRO A 173 -2.54 6.61 16.76
CA PRO A 173 -2.42 7.22 15.43
C PRO A 173 -1.05 7.88 15.18
N ALA A 174 -0.40 8.41 16.22
CA ALA A 174 0.91 9.04 16.11
C ALA A 174 2.02 8.01 15.85
N ALA A 175 1.93 6.81 16.46
CA ALA A 175 2.86 5.72 16.20
C ALA A 175 2.76 5.25 14.74
N PHE A 176 1.55 5.08 14.22
CA PHE A 176 1.33 4.79 12.80
C PHE A 176 1.91 5.90 11.91
N SER A 177 1.53 7.15 12.16
CA SER A 177 1.97 8.30 11.37
C SER A 177 3.50 8.41 11.29
N SER A 178 4.19 8.24 12.42
CA SER A 178 5.65 8.28 12.48
C SER A 178 6.31 7.11 11.74
N ALA A 179 5.76 5.90 11.88
CA ALA A 179 6.27 4.72 11.19
C ALA A 179 6.05 4.82 9.68
N PHE A 180 4.87 5.27 9.25
CA PHE A 180 4.53 5.46 7.84
C PHE A 180 5.44 6.49 7.18
N ALA A 181 5.63 7.67 7.80
CA ALA A 181 6.53 8.70 7.31
C ALA A 181 7.97 8.18 7.14
N SER A 182 8.47 7.45 8.13
CA SER A 182 9.82 6.87 8.10
C SER A 182 9.96 5.81 7.00
N ALA A 183 8.96 4.92 6.87
CA ALA A 183 8.95 3.88 5.85
C ALA A 183 8.80 4.46 4.43
N MET A 184 8.03 5.54 4.24
CA MET A 184 7.92 6.25 2.96
C MET A 184 9.24 6.91 2.55
N VAL A 185 9.97 7.53 3.48
CA VAL A 185 11.31 8.06 3.21
C VAL A 185 12.26 6.93 2.79
N LYS A 186 12.23 5.80 3.51
CA LYS A 186 13.03 4.62 3.18
C LYS A 186 12.67 4.06 1.80
N MET A 187 11.39 3.97 1.47
CA MET A 187 10.91 3.51 0.16
C MET A 187 11.34 4.45 -0.97
N GLY A 188 11.30 5.77 -0.74
CA GLY A 188 11.83 6.73 -1.69
C GLY A 188 13.33 6.60 -1.93
N ASN A 189 14.09 5.98 -1.02
CA ASN A 189 15.54 5.79 -1.13
C ASN A 189 15.95 4.43 -1.71
N LEU A 190 15.01 3.65 -2.24
CA LEU A 190 15.34 2.40 -2.93
C LEU A 190 16.07 2.66 -4.25
N SER A 191 17.36 2.32 -4.27
CA SER A 191 18.23 2.27 -5.46
C SER A 191 18.09 3.46 -6.44
N PRO A 192 18.19 4.72 -5.98
CA PRO A 192 17.99 5.88 -6.85
C PRO A 192 19.14 6.06 -7.83
N LEU A 193 18.83 6.47 -9.07
CA LEU A 193 19.83 7.09 -9.95
C LEU A 193 20.10 8.52 -9.48
N THR A 194 21.36 8.90 -9.34
CA THR A 194 21.78 10.21 -8.83
C THR A 194 22.93 10.81 -9.64
N GLY A 195 23.25 12.08 -9.39
CA GLY A 195 24.38 12.76 -10.03
C GLY A 195 24.22 12.84 -11.55
N SER A 196 25.09 12.15 -12.30
CA SER A 196 25.04 12.08 -13.76
C SER A 196 24.34 10.82 -14.31
N GLN A 197 23.84 9.92 -13.46
CA GLN A 197 23.17 8.70 -13.88
C GLN A 197 21.76 9.01 -14.42
N GLY A 198 21.35 8.38 -15.53
CA GLY A 198 20.04 8.63 -16.13
C GLY A 198 19.84 10.07 -16.60
N GLN A 199 18.59 10.53 -16.62
CA GLN A 199 18.22 11.82 -17.22
C GLN A 199 17.21 12.61 -16.37
N VAL A 200 16.95 13.86 -16.76
CA VAL A 200 15.74 14.59 -16.34
C VAL A 200 14.82 14.59 -17.54
N ARG A 201 13.72 13.82 -17.49
CA ARG A 201 12.80 13.70 -18.64
C ARG A 201 12.02 14.99 -18.83
N LEU A 202 11.86 15.40 -20.09
CA LEU A 202 10.96 16.48 -20.49
C LEU A 202 9.49 16.06 -20.44
N SER A 203 9.22 14.77 -20.63
CA SER A 203 7.91 14.15 -20.58
C SER A 203 8.05 12.80 -19.90
N CYS A 204 7.34 12.55 -18.80
CA CYS A 204 7.55 11.34 -18.00
C CYS A 204 7.22 10.03 -18.74
N SER A 205 6.34 10.11 -19.75
CA SER A 205 5.91 8.98 -20.58
C SER A 205 6.92 8.51 -21.63
N LYS A 206 8.04 9.22 -21.84
CA LYS A 206 9.06 8.85 -22.82
C LYS A 206 10.46 9.23 -22.36
N VAL A 207 11.46 8.53 -22.87
CA VAL A 207 12.86 8.98 -22.77
C VAL A 207 13.06 10.25 -23.61
N ASN A 208 14.04 11.09 -23.25
CA ASN A 208 14.37 12.26 -24.06
C ASN A 208 14.90 11.88 -25.44
#